data_AF-A0A7Y3IYS3-F1
#
_entry.id   AF-A0A7Y3IYS3-F1
#
_cell.length_a   1.000
_cell.length_b   1.000
_cell.length_c   1.000
_cell.angle_alpha   90.00
_cell.angle_beta   90.00
_cell.angle_gamma   90.00
#
_symmetry.space_group_name_H-M   'P 1'
#
loop_
_entity.id
_entity.type
_entity.pdbx_description
1 polymer ?
#
loop_
_entity_poly.entity_id
_entity_poly.type
_entity_poly.pdbx_seq_one_letter_code
_entity_poly.pdbx_strand_id
1 'polypeptide(L)'
;MSSSSSLPSLPWWRLSLWGMVVAMMALIWQCPAEWVINPVARHLQLPMRVTGGTVWSGSLILDDADMTMPMVWDCHPQWTGMMGCHFRFMVQGQMGKIDLQLGWHGWKLDRASAWLPASLLMKQVQGLSLAAPVKIDSLQGQGDFKDPGRWHLSGLLTYAGGLTAVNLQGQHYSLQLPAVTLVPHSSADGLAWRLSETSGLLLGRVILQPGQIFKVELAQRLLALSPLYQGRAWTPDRIDVHMQGSL
;
A
#
# COMPACT_ATOMS: atom_id res chain seq x y z
N MET A 1 -53.75 -39.89 -27.62
CA MET A 1 -53.26 -39.67 -26.24
C MET A 1 -52.33 -40.84 -25.93
N SER A 2 -51.06 -40.74 -25.57
CA SER A 2 -50.24 -39.67 -25.01
C SER A 2 -48.77 -39.96 -25.37
N SER A 3 -48.04 -39.02 -25.97
CA SER A 3 -46.60 -39.13 -26.19
C SER A 3 -45.86 -38.87 -24.88
N SER A 4 -45.32 -39.93 -24.26
CA SER A 4 -44.47 -39.81 -23.07
C SER A 4 -43.09 -39.27 -23.47
N SER A 5 -42.87 -37.98 -23.31
CA SER A 5 -41.54 -37.37 -23.41
C SER A 5 -40.72 -37.77 -22.19
N SER A 6 -39.87 -38.80 -22.31
CA SER A 6 -38.84 -39.10 -21.32
C SER A 6 -37.81 -37.96 -21.35
N LEU A 7 -37.79 -37.14 -20.30
CA LEU A 7 -36.73 -36.15 -20.09
C LEU A 7 -35.37 -36.87 -20.12
N PRO A 8 -34.36 -36.33 -20.84
CA PRO A 8 -33.04 -36.94 -20.86
C PRO A 8 -32.46 -36.95 -19.45
N SER A 9 -32.20 -38.14 -18.90
CA SER A 9 -31.57 -38.29 -17.60
C SER A 9 -30.15 -37.74 -17.66
N LEU A 10 -29.91 -36.60 -17.00
CA LEU A 10 -28.55 -36.09 -16.78
C LEU A 10 -27.72 -37.20 -16.12
N PRO A 11 -26.56 -37.58 -16.69
CA PRO A 11 -25.77 -38.65 -16.11
C PRO A 11 -25.30 -38.27 -14.71
N TRP A 12 -25.44 -39.18 -13.76
CA TRP A 12 -25.17 -38.99 -12.33
C TRP A 12 -23.78 -38.42 -12.01
N TRP A 13 -22.77 -38.71 -12.85
CA TRP A 13 -21.42 -38.17 -12.71
C TRP A 13 -21.35 -36.64 -12.93
N ARG A 14 -22.26 -36.05 -13.72
CA ARG A 14 -22.37 -34.59 -13.87
C ARG A 14 -22.92 -33.96 -12.59
N LEU A 15 -23.90 -34.60 -11.96
CA LEU A 15 -24.44 -34.13 -10.67
C LEU A 15 -23.38 -34.21 -9.56
N SER A 16 -22.57 -35.27 -9.53
CA SER A 16 -21.47 -35.38 -8.56
C SER A 16 -20.36 -34.35 -8.79
N LEU A 17 -19.99 -34.06 -10.05
CA LEU A 17 -19.02 -33.01 -10.36
C LEU A 17 -19.52 -31.63 -9.94
N TRP A 18 -20.78 -31.29 -10.26
CA TRP A 18 -21.39 -30.05 -9.80
C TRP A 18 -21.45 -29.96 -8.27
N GLY A 19 -21.79 -31.07 -7.60
CA GLY A 19 -21.76 -31.17 -6.14
C GLY A 19 -20.37 -30.89 -5.56
N MET A 20 -19.31 -31.45 -6.15
CA MET A 20 -17.93 -31.19 -5.72
C MET A 20 -17.53 -29.73 -5.94
N VAL A 21 -17.88 -29.14 -7.09
CA VAL A 21 -17.57 -27.72 -7.38
C VAL A 21 -18.25 -26.80 -6.38
N VAL A 22 -19.54 -27.02 -6.11
CA VAL A 22 -20.29 -26.23 -5.12
C VAL A 22 -19.73 -26.41 -3.72
N ALA A 23 -19.41 -27.65 -3.32
CA ALA A 23 -18.81 -27.93 -2.03
C ALA A 23 -17.44 -27.25 -1.88
N MET A 24 -16.61 -27.29 -2.92
CA MET A 24 -15.29 -26.63 -2.94
C MET A 24 -15.43 -25.11 -2.85
N MET A 25 -16.36 -24.51 -3.60
CA MET A 25 -16.65 -23.08 -3.48
C MET A 25 -17.13 -22.70 -2.07
N ALA A 26 -18.00 -23.50 -1.47
CA ALA A 26 -18.47 -23.28 -0.10
C ALA A 26 -17.31 -23.37 0.92
N LEU A 27 -16.40 -24.32 0.75
CA LEU A 27 -15.20 -24.45 1.60
C LEU A 27 -14.26 -23.25 1.47
N ILE A 28 -14.06 -22.73 0.27
CA ILE A 28 -13.26 -21.51 0.05
C ILE A 28 -13.97 -20.30 0.67
N TRP A 29 -15.30 -20.23 0.54
CA TRP A 29 -16.10 -19.15 1.12
C TRP A 29 -16.06 -19.13 2.66
N GLN A 30 -16.04 -20.30 3.28
CA GLN A 30 -16.02 -20.46 4.74
C GLN A 30 -14.62 -20.71 5.31
N CYS A 31 -13.57 -20.62 4.49
CA CYS A 31 -12.21 -20.91 4.92
C CYS A 31 -11.80 -19.97 6.07
N PRO A 32 -11.46 -20.50 7.26
CA PRO A 32 -11.02 -19.68 8.38
C PRO A 32 -9.76 -18.90 8.00
N ALA A 33 -9.78 -17.59 8.23
CA ALA A 33 -8.65 -16.73 7.88
C ALA A 33 -7.35 -17.16 8.57
N GLU A 34 -7.44 -17.65 9.80
CA GLU A 34 -6.29 -18.12 10.58
C GLU A 34 -5.52 -19.25 9.90
N TRP A 35 -6.18 -20.09 9.10
CA TRP A 35 -5.55 -21.23 8.43
C TRP A 35 -4.71 -20.81 7.22
N VAL A 36 -5.03 -19.68 6.62
CA VAL A 36 -4.35 -19.19 5.40
C VAL A 36 -3.41 -18.04 5.75
N ILE A 37 -3.90 -17.04 6.48
CA ILE A 37 -3.20 -15.77 6.70
C ILE A 37 -2.11 -15.92 7.76
N ASN A 38 -2.34 -16.63 8.88
CA ASN A 38 -1.31 -16.74 9.93
C ASN A 38 -0.05 -17.54 9.49
N PRO A 39 -0.16 -18.62 8.71
CA PRO A 39 1.01 -19.27 8.13
C PRO A 39 1.78 -18.37 7.16
N VAL A 40 1.07 -17.65 6.28
CA VAL A 40 1.68 -16.68 5.36
C VAL A 40 2.38 -15.55 6.13
N ALA A 41 1.73 -15.01 7.16
CA ALA A 41 2.30 -14.02 8.06
C ALA A 41 3.61 -14.49 8.67
N ARG A 42 3.62 -15.70 9.24
CA ARG A 42 4.82 -16.29 9.86
C ARG A 42 5.93 -16.53 8.85
N HIS A 43 5.59 -17.03 7.65
CA HIS A 43 6.57 -17.28 6.60
C HIS A 43 7.22 -15.98 6.11
N LEU A 44 6.43 -14.90 5.99
CA LEU A 44 6.88 -13.57 5.60
C LEU A 44 7.39 -12.72 6.78
N GLN A 45 7.44 -13.28 7.99
CA GLN A 45 7.81 -12.59 9.24
C GLN A 45 7.03 -11.27 9.46
N LEU A 46 5.77 -11.26 9.01
CA LEU A 46 4.89 -10.12 9.18
C LEU A 46 4.42 -10.06 10.64
N PRO A 47 4.44 -8.88 11.28
CA PRO A 47 4.00 -8.66 12.66
C PRO A 47 2.46 -8.68 12.72
N MET A 48 1.80 -9.73 12.24
CA MET A 48 0.34 -9.79 12.17
C MET A 48 -0.18 -11.12 12.69
N ARG A 49 -1.30 -11.04 13.41
CA ARG A 49 -2.02 -12.19 13.92
C ARG A 49 -3.52 -12.01 13.67
N VAL A 50 -4.10 -12.91 12.89
CA VAL A 50 -5.55 -13.01 12.75
C VAL A 50 -6.15 -13.47 14.07
N THR A 51 -7.25 -12.84 14.48
CA THR A 51 -7.99 -13.14 15.70
C THR A 51 -9.37 -13.75 15.43
N GLY A 52 -9.83 -13.74 14.17
CA GLY A 52 -11.06 -14.43 13.78
C GLY A 52 -11.54 -14.04 12.38
N GLY A 53 -12.56 -14.75 11.91
CA GLY A 53 -13.22 -14.52 10.62
C GLY A 53 -12.84 -15.53 9.52
N THR A 54 -13.28 -15.24 8.31
CA THR A 54 -12.97 -15.99 7.08
C THR A 54 -11.92 -15.25 6.27
N VAL A 55 -11.32 -15.92 5.28
CA VAL A 55 -10.38 -15.27 4.33
C VAL A 55 -10.96 -14.01 3.66
N TRP A 56 -12.28 -13.89 3.60
CA TRP A 56 -12.99 -12.76 3.03
C TRP A 56 -13.18 -11.63 4.04
N SER A 57 -13.54 -11.94 5.28
CA SER A 57 -13.83 -10.91 6.29
C SER A 57 -13.40 -11.35 7.68
N GLY A 58 -12.76 -10.48 8.44
CA GLY A 58 -12.29 -10.82 9.77
C GLY A 58 -11.58 -9.69 10.48
N SER A 59 -10.96 -10.02 11.60
CA SER A 59 -10.14 -9.11 12.39
C SER A 59 -8.74 -9.68 12.61
N LEU A 60 -7.75 -8.80 12.57
CA LEU A 60 -6.36 -9.10 12.86
C LEU A 60 -5.78 -8.00 13.74
N ILE A 61 -4.68 -8.34 14.39
CA ILE A 61 -3.87 -7.41 15.16
C ILE A 61 -2.52 -7.38 14.48
N LEU A 62 -2.09 -6.18 14.11
CA LEU A 62 -0.70 -5.90 13.76
C LEU A 62 0.04 -5.64 15.06
N ASP A 63 0.94 -6.54 15.43
CA ASP A 63 1.69 -6.51 16.68
C ASP A 63 3.19 -6.41 16.39
N ASP A 64 3.68 -5.17 16.40
CA ASP A 64 5.08 -4.82 16.22
C ASP A 64 5.66 -4.36 17.57
N ALA A 65 6.99 -4.38 17.71
CA ALA A 65 7.66 -4.10 18.99
C ALA A 65 7.19 -2.81 19.68
N ASP A 66 6.85 -1.79 18.89
CA ASP A 66 6.45 -0.47 19.36
C ASP A 66 4.95 -0.18 19.19
N MET A 67 4.17 -1.13 18.64
CA MET A 67 2.78 -0.87 18.29
C MET A 67 1.92 -2.13 18.18
N THR A 68 0.78 -2.10 18.87
CA THR A 68 -0.35 -2.99 18.61
C THR A 68 -1.48 -2.22 17.92
N MET A 69 -1.85 -2.62 16.70
CA MET A 69 -2.88 -1.98 15.87
C MET A 69 -3.96 -2.99 15.50
N PRO A 70 -5.19 -2.85 16.03
CA PRO A 70 -6.31 -3.68 15.58
C PRO A 70 -6.78 -3.23 14.18
N MET A 71 -7.02 -4.20 13.32
CA MET A 71 -7.46 -4.02 11.95
C MET A 71 -8.58 -5.01 11.63
N VAL A 72 -9.57 -4.53 10.88
CA VAL A 72 -10.70 -5.30 10.37
C VAL A 72 -10.64 -5.21 8.86
N TRP A 73 -10.82 -6.34 8.18
CA TRP A 73 -10.98 -6.37 6.74
C TRP A 73 -12.31 -7.00 6.35
N ASP A 74 -12.82 -6.57 5.22
CA ASP A 74 -14.01 -7.13 4.58
C ASP A 74 -13.82 -7.06 3.07
N CYS A 75 -13.69 -8.23 2.45
CA CYS A 75 -13.50 -8.39 1.03
C CYS A 75 -14.70 -9.09 0.41
N HIS A 76 -15.30 -8.45 -0.59
CA HIS A 76 -16.43 -8.99 -1.34
C HIS A 76 -16.17 -8.93 -2.84
N PRO A 77 -16.62 -9.94 -3.59
CA PRO A 77 -16.62 -9.87 -5.04
C PRO A 77 -17.61 -8.80 -5.49
N GLN A 78 -17.18 -7.96 -6.42
CA GLN A 78 -18.01 -6.96 -7.08
C GLN A 78 -18.47 -7.48 -8.44
N TRP A 79 -19.65 -7.02 -8.86
CA TRP A 79 -20.26 -7.40 -10.15
C TRP A 79 -19.39 -7.03 -11.36
N THR A 80 -18.46 -6.09 -11.20
CA THR A 80 -17.51 -5.63 -12.22
C THR A 80 -16.34 -6.60 -12.45
N GLY A 81 -16.28 -7.74 -11.76
CA GLY A 81 -15.14 -8.66 -11.82
C GLY A 81 -13.94 -8.18 -11.01
N MET A 82 -14.13 -7.17 -10.16
CA MET A 82 -13.16 -6.72 -9.16
C MET A 82 -13.51 -7.31 -7.80
N MET A 83 -12.51 -7.52 -6.95
CA MET A 83 -12.65 -7.83 -5.54
C MET A 83 -12.47 -6.54 -4.75
N GLY A 84 -13.54 -6.06 -4.13
CA GLY A 84 -13.46 -4.94 -3.20
C GLY A 84 -12.97 -5.44 -1.86
N CYS A 85 -12.02 -4.75 -1.24
CA CYS A 85 -11.51 -4.99 0.09
C CYS A 85 -11.53 -3.68 0.88
N HIS A 86 -12.28 -3.68 1.96
CA HIS A 86 -12.43 -2.58 2.89
C HIS A 86 -11.62 -2.86 4.14
N PHE A 87 -10.68 -1.98 4.45
CA PHE A 87 -9.84 -2.08 5.62
C PHE A 87 -10.14 -0.94 6.59
N ARG A 88 -10.35 -1.27 7.86
CA ARG A 88 -10.52 -0.32 8.95
C ARG A 88 -9.54 -0.65 10.05
N PHE A 89 -8.81 0.34 10.55
CA PHE A 89 -7.85 0.14 11.63
C PHE A 89 -7.80 1.37 12.52
N MET A 90 -7.17 1.25 13.70
CA MET A 90 -7.03 2.35 14.64
C MET A 90 -5.57 2.60 15.00
N VAL A 91 -5.11 3.83 14.83
CA VAL A 91 -3.76 4.28 15.21
C VAL A 91 -3.90 5.45 16.15
N GLN A 92 -3.37 5.32 17.37
CA GLN A 92 -3.40 6.38 18.40
C GLN A 92 -4.80 6.99 18.62
N GLY A 93 -5.84 6.15 18.61
CA GLY A 93 -7.25 6.57 18.77
C GLY A 93 -7.90 7.18 17.53
N GLN A 94 -7.19 7.32 16.42
CA GLN A 94 -7.73 7.77 15.14
C GLN A 94 -8.07 6.58 14.24
N MET A 95 -9.28 6.60 13.65
CA MET A 95 -9.70 5.56 12.72
C MET A 95 -9.13 5.80 11.33
N GLY A 96 -8.34 4.85 10.83
CA GLY A 96 -7.92 4.73 9.45
C GLY A 96 -8.92 3.91 8.63
N LYS A 97 -9.15 4.33 7.39
CA LYS A 97 -9.98 3.64 6.40
C LYS A 97 -9.24 3.56 5.08
N ILE A 98 -9.23 2.38 4.46
CA ILE A 98 -8.67 2.13 3.14
C ILE A 98 -9.65 1.26 2.36
N ASP A 99 -10.16 1.79 1.26
CA ASP A 99 -11.06 1.10 0.33
C ASP A 99 -10.28 0.79 -0.95
N LEU A 100 -9.96 -0.48 -1.16
CA LEU A 100 -9.16 -0.97 -2.28
C LEU A 100 -9.98 -1.96 -3.10
N GLN A 101 -9.96 -1.84 -4.41
CA GLN A 101 -10.53 -2.79 -5.34
C GLN A 101 -9.40 -3.40 -6.18
N LEU A 102 -9.37 -4.72 -6.25
CA LEU A 102 -8.39 -5.48 -7.02
C LEU A 102 -9.11 -6.26 -8.11
N GLY A 103 -8.84 -5.94 -9.37
CA GLY A 103 -9.30 -6.70 -10.52
C GLY A 103 -8.17 -7.54 -11.13
N TRP A 104 -8.49 -8.33 -12.15
CA TRP A 104 -7.49 -9.14 -12.87
C TRP A 104 -6.45 -8.33 -13.64
N HIS A 105 -6.76 -7.09 -14.00
CA HIS A 105 -5.90 -6.24 -14.82
C HIS A 105 -5.40 -4.99 -14.11
N GLY A 106 -5.89 -4.72 -12.90
CA GLY A 106 -5.52 -3.49 -12.22
C GLY A 106 -6.07 -3.39 -10.82
N TRP A 107 -5.79 -2.25 -10.23
CA TRP A 107 -6.21 -1.88 -8.89
C TRP A 107 -6.90 -0.52 -8.92
N LYS A 108 -7.76 -0.27 -7.93
CA LYS A 108 -8.37 1.02 -7.69
C LYS A 108 -8.43 1.27 -6.19
N LEU A 109 -7.83 2.36 -5.74
CA LEU A 109 -7.96 2.87 -4.39
C LEU A 109 -9.04 3.96 -4.40
N ASP A 110 -10.24 3.65 -3.91
CA ASP A 110 -11.35 4.59 -3.90
C ASP A 110 -11.15 5.69 -2.86
N ARG A 111 -10.61 5.32 -1.70
CA ARG A 111 -10.31 6.24 -0.61
C ARG A 111 -9.36 5.61 0.38
N ALA A 112 -8.29 6.31 0.70
CA ALA A 112 -7.49 6.06 1.90
C ALA A 112 -7.42 7.34 2.73
N SER A 113 -7.75 7.23 4.01
CA SER A 113 -7.60 8.29 4.99
C SER A 113 -7.22 7.63 6.30
N ALA A 114 -5.98 7.85 6.73
CA ALA A 114 -5.39 7.09 7.81
C ALA A 114 -4.18 7.80 8.42
N TRP A 115 -3.79 7.35 9.59
CA TRP A 115 -2.47 7.63 10.14
C TRP A 115 -1.63 6.38 9.98
N LEU A 116 -0.48 6.51 9.31
CA LEU A 116 0.51 5.47 9.20
C LEU A 116 1.56 5.67 10.30
N PRO A 117 1.70 4.71 11.21
CA PRO A 117 2.80 4.69 12.18
C PRO A 117 4.15 4.75 11.48
N ALA A 118 5.09 5.51 12.06
CA ALA A 118 6.46 5.59 11.58
C ALA A 118 7.09 4.20 11.42
N SER A 119 6.89 3.31 12.39
CA SER A 119 7.43 1.94 12.41
C SER A 119 7.10 1.13 11.16
N LEU A 120 5.90 1.28 10.59
CA LEU A 120 5.51 0.57 9.37
C LEU A 120 6.30 1.06 8.15
N LEU A 121 6.63 2.36 8.08
CA LEU A 121 7.43 2.93 7.00
C LEU A 121 8.91 2.57 7.14
N MET A 122 9.43 2.48 8.37
CA MET A 122 10.86 2.23 8.61
C MET A 122 11.29 0.80 8.26
N LYS A 123 10.38 -0.16 8.15
CA LYS A 123 10.72 -1.50 7.64
C LYS A 123 11.21 -1.50 6.19
N GLN A 124 10.85 -0.48 5.41
CA GLN A 124 11.26 -0.33 4.02
C GLN A 124 12.56 0.47 3.86
N VAL A 125 12.97 1.23 4.91
CA VAL A 125 14.11 2.16 4.84
C VAL A 125 15.03 1.93 6.02
N GLN A 126 16.13 1.21 5.76
CA GLN A 126 17.15 0.97 6.78
C GLN A 126 17.82 2.28 7.22
N GLY A 127 18.04 2.41 8.53
CA GLY A 127 18.79 3.53 9.11
C GLY A 127 18.01 4.83 9.24
N LEU A 128 16.71 4.87 8.95
CA LEU A 128 15.84 6.01 9.24
C LEU A 128 14.91 5.66 10.42
N SER A 129 14.66 6.62 11.31
CA SER A 129 13.63 6.52 12.35
C SER A 129 12.84 7.82 12.45
N LEU A 130 11.61 7.80 11.94
CA LEU A 130 10.68 8.92 12.01
C LEU A 130 10.05 9.02 13.41
N ALA A 131 9.95 10.23 13.95
CA ALA A 131 9.39 10.46 15.29
C ALA A 131 7.86 10.53 15.34
N ALA A 132 7.21 10.81 14.21
CA ALA A 132 5.76 11.00 14.14
C ALA A 132 5.12 10.13 13.06
N PRO A 133 3.83 9.78 13.21
CA PRO A 133 3.10 9.10 12.15
C PRO A 133 2.93 10.01 10.91
N VAL A 134 2.79 9.38 9.75
CA VAL A 134 2.45 10.05 8.49
C VAL A 134 0.94 10.02 8.31
N LYS A 135 0.32 11.18 8.13
CA LYS A 135 -1.09 11.30 7.84
C LYS A 135 -1.33 11.12 6.34
N ILE A 136 -2.30 10.28 5.98
CA ILE A 136 -2.83 10.15 4.63
C ILE A 136 -4.19 10.82 4.61
N ASP A 137 -4.36 11.82 3.74
CA ASP A 137 -5.59 12.55 3.54
C ASP A 137 -6.12 12.29 2.13
N SER A 138 -7.25 11.59 2.06
CA SER A 138 -8.03 11.34 0.83
C SER A 138 -7.19 10.84 -0.35
N LEU A 139 -6.27 9.90 -0.12
CA LEU A 139 -5.50 9.28 -1.19
C LEU A 139 -6.42 8.38 -2.03
N GLN A 140 -6.40 8.58 -3.34
CA GLN A 140 -7.21 7.85 -4.31
C GLN A 140 -6.39 7.57 -5.54
N GLY A 141 -6.64 6.45 -6.20
CA GLY A 141 -5.95 6.15 -7.44
C GLY A 141 -6.47 4.92 -8.14
N GLN A 142 -5.91 4.66 -9.29
CA GLN A 142 -6.16 3.46 -10.07
C GLN A 142 -4.97 3.19 -10.96
N GLY A 143 -4.75 1.93 -11.33
CA GLY A 143 -3.67 1.58 -12.22
C GLY A 143 -3.86 0.22 -12.87
N ASP A 144 -3.25 0.05 -14.03
CA ASP A 144 -3.17 -1.23 -14.74
C ASP A 144 -1.86 -1.92 -14.35
N PHE A 145 -1.90 -3.20 -13.99
CA PHE A 145 -0.71 -3.94 -13.58
C PHE A 145 0.31 -4.13 -14.73
N LYS A 146 -0.15 -4.10 -15.98
CA LYS A 146 0.68 -4.29 -17.18
C LYS A 146 1.19 -2.96 -17.75
N ASP A 147 0.56 -1.84 -17.40
CA ASP A 147 0.91 -0.52 -17.92
C ASP A 147 0.98 0.51 -16.78
N PRO A 148 2.16 0.65 -16.14
CA PRO A 148 2.41 1.68 -15.13
C PRO A 148 2.15 3.11 -15.62
N GLY A 149 2.20 3.36 -16.94
CA GLY A 149 1.87 4.67 -17.51
C GLY A 149 0.40 5.06 -17.33
N ARG A 150 -0.48 4.10 -17.02
CA ARG A 150 -1.90 4.33 -16.72
C ARG A 150 -2.20 4.50 -15.24
N TRP A 151 -1.16 4.58 -14.40
CA TRP A 151 -1.36 4.78 -12.97
C TRP A 151 -1.74 6.23 -12.72
N HIS A 152 -2.89 6.41 -12.11
CA HIS A 152 -3.38 7.67 -11.63
C HIS A 152 -3.46 7.62 -10.11
N LEU A 153 -2.82 8.55 -9.42
CA LEU A 153 -2.86 8.71 -7.98
C LEU A 153 -3.01 10.21 -7.65
N SER A 154 -3.86 10.49 -6.68
CA SER A 154 -4.18 11.83 -6.18
C SER A 154 -4.38 11.77 -4.66
N GLY A 155 -4.21 12.88 -3.97
CA GLY A 155 -4.36 12.98 -2.51
C GLY A 155 -3.19 13.69 -1.87
N LEU A 156 -3.07 13.57 -0.55
CA LEU A 156 -2.04 14.25 0.23
C LEU A 156 -1.53 13.32 1.32
N LEU A 157 -0.19 13.23 1.45
CA LEU A 157 0.44 12.67 2.63
C LEU A 157 1.15 13.79 3.37
N THR A 158 0.98 13.85 4.69
CA THR A 158 1.57 14.89 5.54
C THR A 158 2.38 14.25 6.66
N TYR A 159 3.61 14.69 6.83
CA TYR A 159 4.44 14.39 7.98
C TYR A 159 4.63 15.67 8.79
N ALA A 160 4.34 15.61 10.09
CA ALA A 160 4.40 16.79 10.96
C ALA A 160 5.82 17.31 11.22
N GLY A 161 6.85 16.58 10.79
CA GLY A 161 8.24 16.88 11.14
C GLY A 161 8.60 16.37 12.53
N GLY A 162 9.84 16.59 12.93
CA GLY A 162 10.35 16.17 14.23
C GLY A 162 11.80 15.71 14.20
N LEU A 163 12.32 15.46 15.39
CA LEU A 163 13.67 14.96 15.59
C LEU A 163 13.75 13.51 15.11
N THR A 164 14.55 13.26 14.08
CA THR A 164 14.64 11.99 13.37
C THR A 164 16.04 11.45 13.53
N ALA A 165 16.18 10.23 14.02
CA ALA A 165 17.48 9.58 14.09
C ALA A 165 17.80 8.96 12.73
N VAL A 166 19.02 9.20 12.24
CA VAL A 166 19.51 8.63 10.98
C VAL A 166 20.86 7.96 11.22
N ASN A 167 21.02 6.73 10.75
CA ASN A 167 22.29 6.04 10.71
C ASN A 167 22.87 6.14 9.29
N LEU A 168 23.94 6.91 9.13
CA LEU A 168 24.66 7.06 7.86
C LEU A 168 26.08 6.53 8.05
N GLN A 169 26.47 5.55 7.23
CA GLN A 169 27.82 4.96 7.24
C GLN A 169 28.26 4.45 8.63
N GLY A 170 27.32 3.96 9.44
CA GLY A 170 27.60 3.46 10.79
C GLY A 170 27.67 4.54 11.87
N GLN A 171 27.46 5.81 11.53
CA GLN A 171 27.35 6.92 12.49
C GLN A 171 25.90 7.34 12.69
N HIS A 172 25.52 7.55 13.94
CA HIS A 172 24.20 8.04 14.32
C HIS A 172 24.17 9.57 14.33
N TYR A 173 23.23 10.12 13.58
CA TYR A 173 22.92 11.54 13.53
C TYR A 173 21.49 11.78 14.00
N SER A 174 21.26 12.97 14.54
CA SER A 174 19.92 13.45 14.89
C SER A 174 19.60 14.64 14.01
N LEU A 175 18.54 14.52 13.20
CA LEU A 175 18.13 15.50 12.21
C LEU A 175 16.76 16.06 12.55
N GLN A 176 16.65 17.38 12.58
CA GLN A 176 15.35 18.03 12.67
C GLN A 176 14.71 18.06 11.28
N LEU A 177 13.77 17.15 11.02
CA LEU A 177 13.00 17.18 9.77
C LEU A 177 11.88 18.22 9.86
N PRO A 178 11.70 19.09 8.86
CA PRO A 178 10.58 20.00 8.81
C PRO A 178 9.26 19.26 8.57
N ALA A 179 8.14 19.92 8.80
CA ALA A 179 6.84 19.44 8.37
C ALA A 179 6.77 19.44 6.84
N VAL A 180 6.48 18.27 6.25
CA VAL A 180 6.48 18.07 4.80
C VAL A 180 5.17 17.47 4.32
N THR A 181 4.86 17.79 3.06
CA THR A 181 3.75 17.25 2.30
C THR A 181 4.28 16.50 1.08
N LEU A 182 3.74 15.32 0.82
CA LEU A 182 3.97 14.55 -0.38
C LEU A 182 2.66 14.50 -1.18
N VAL A 183 2.71 15.03 -2.40
CA VAL A 183 1.56 15.09 -3.30
C VAL A 183 1.85 14.26 -4.54
N PRO A 184 1.10 13.17 -4.80
CA PRO A 184 1.18 12.47 -6.07
C PRO A 184 0.61 13.36 -7.18
N HIS A 185 1.28 13.34 -8.33
CA HIS A 185 0.92 14.05 -9.53
C HIS A 185 1.03 13.06 -10.69
N SER A 186 -0.12 12.74 -11.27
CA SER A 186 -0.18 11.84 -12.42
C SER A 186 -0.14 12.67 -13.69
N SER A 187 0.72 12.26 -14.62
CA SER A 187 0.87 12.90 -15.94
C SER A 187 0.87 11.84 -17.03
N ALA A 188 0.79 12.26 -18.30
CA ALA A 188 0.91 11.35 -19.43
C ALA A 188 2.26 10.60 -19.46
N ASP A 189 3.30 11.17 -18.85
CA ASP A 189 4.66 10.63 -18.81
C ASP A 189 4.92 9.74 -17.58
N GLY A 190 3.89 9.44 -16.79
CA GLY A 190 3.95 8.58 -15.61
C GLY A 190 3.53 9.28 -14.31
N LEU A 191 3.87 8.63 -13.20
CA LEU A 191 3.49 9.05 -11.85
C LEU A 191 4.66 9.77 -11.18
N ALA A 192 4.43 11.02 -10.76
CA ALA A 192 5.39 11.77 -9.98
C ALA A 192 4.88 11.96 -8.55
N TRP A 193 5.79 12.06 -7.60
CA TRP A 193 5.52 12.51 -6.24
C TRP A 193 6.31 13.77 -5.99
N ARG A 194 5.63 14.83 -5.57
CA ARG A 194 6.23 16.09 -5.20
C ARG A 194 6.34 16.16 -3.68
N LEU A 195 7.57 16.26 -3.18
CA LEU A 195 7.87 16.52 -1.77
C LEU A 195 8.08 18.02 -1.58
N SER A 196 7.34 18.64 -0.67
CA SER A 196 7.47 20.06 -0.34
C SER A 196 7.34 20.25 1.16
N GLU A 197 7.94 21.31 1.68
CA GLU A 197 7.60 21.78 3.02
C GLU A 197 6.12 22.22 3.07
N THR A 198 5.53 22.21 4.26
CA THR A 198 4.20 22.81 4.48
C THR A 198 4.12 24.29 4.10
N SER A 199 5.25 24.99 4.05
CA SER A 199 5.41 26.36 3.52
C SER A 199 5.22 26.45 1.99
N GLY A 200 5.19 25.33 1.28
CA GLY A 200 5.08 25.24 -0.18
C GLY A 200 6.41 25.12 -0.93
N LEU A 201 7.55 25.22 -0.21
CA LEU A 201 8.88 25.15 -0.81
C LEU A 201 9.22 23.71 -1.25
N LEU A 202 9.68 23.58 -2.49
CA LEU A 202 10.02 22.27 -3.07
C LEU A 202 11.28 21.70 -2.41
N LEU A 203 11.17 20.45 -1.95
CA LEU A 203 12.31 19.69 -1.42
C LEU A 203 12.81 18.64 -2.42
N GLY A 204 11.91 18.08 -3.21
CA GLY A 204 12.28 17.16 -4.27
C GLY A 204 11.09 16.57 -4.99
N ARG A 205 11.38 15.76 -6.01
CA ARG A 205 10.39 15.01 -6.77
C ARG A 205 10.94 13.61 -7.07
N VAL A 206 10.07 12.63 -7.05
CA VAL A 206 10.36 11.28 -7.56
C VAL A 206 9.43 11.05 -8.72
N ILE A 207 9.96 10.68 -9.88
CA ILE A 207 9.19 10.46 -11.11
C ILE A 207 9.41 9.01 -11.50
N LEU A 208 8.32 8.26 -11.57
CA LEU A 208 8.25 6.92 -12.13
C LEU A 208 7.93 7.03 -13.61
N GLN A 209 8.91 6.75 -14.48
CA GLN A 209 8.73 6.75 -15.92
C GLN A 209 8.36 5.34 -16.44
N PRO A 210 7.62 5.23 -17.55
CA PRO A 210 7.44 3.96 -18.26
C PRO A 210 8.80 3.33 -18.60
N GLY A 211 9.01 2.04 -18.28
CA GLY A 211 10.29 1.36 -18.50
C GLY A 211 11.21 1.26 -17.28
N GLN A 212 10.69 1.46 -16.06
CA GLN A 212 11.34 1.22 -14.75
C GLN A 212 12.48 2.18 -14.35
N ILE A 213 12.67 3.30 -15.05
CA ILE A 213 13.63 4.32 -14.61
C ILE A 213 12.94 5.22 -13.57
N PHE A 214 13.47 5.19 -12.35
CA PHE A 214 13.16 6.21 -11.36
C PHE A 214 14.06 7.41 -11.60
N LYS A 215 13.44 8.57 -11.76
CA LYS A 215 14.13 9.85 -11.77
C LYS A 215 13.86 10.56 -10.47
N VAL A 216 14.89 10.75 -9.66
CA VAL A 216 14.80 11.53 -8.43
C VAL A 216 15.42 12.89 -8.66
N GLU A 217 14.66 13.94 -8.39
CA GLU A 217 15.08 15.34 -8.44
C GLU A 217 15.14 15.88 -7.02
N LEU A 218 16.32 16.17 -6.51
CA LEU A 218 16.48 16.72 -5.15
C LEU A 218 16.78 18.21 -5.22
N ALA A 219 16.06 19.02 -4.43
CA ALA A 219 16.39 20.42 -4.24
C ALA A 219 17.56 20.55 -3.26
N GLN A 220 18.42 21.55 -3.45
CA GLN A 220 19.57 21.80 -2.57
C GLN A 220 19.18 21.95 -1.09
N ARG A 221 17.98 22.49 -0.84
CA ARG A 221 17.43 22.64 0.50
C ARG A 221 17.29 21.31 1.25
N LEU A 222 16.87 20.24 0.57
CA LEU A 222 16.79 18.92 1.17
C LEU A 222 18.19 18.38 1.49
N LEU A 223 19.18 18.65 0.63
CA LEU A 223 20.56 18.25 0.87
C LEU A 223 21.18 18.99 2.06
N ALA A 224 20.80 20.25 2.28
CA ALA A 224 21.23 21.03 3.44
C ALA A 224 20.74 20.45 4.79
N LEU A 225 19.73 19.58 4.77
CA LEU A 225 19.31 18.82 5.96
C LEU A 225 20.22 17.61 6.25
N SER A 226 21.08 17.21 5.30
CA SER A 226 22.00 16.09 5.51
C SER A 226 23.22 16.54 6.31
N PRO A 227 23.60 15.80 7.38
CA PRO A 227 24.75 16.14 8.22
C PRO A 227 26.08 15.94 7.48
N LEU A 228 26.07 15.20 6.37
CA LEU A 228 27.24 14.92 5.53
C LEU A 228 27.38 15.92 4.37
N TYR A 229 26.45 16.86 4.21
CA TYR A 229 26.48 17.80 3.10
C TYR A 229 27.48 18.95 3.35
N GLN A 230 28.57 18.95 2.60
CA GLN A 230 29.67 19.93 2.74
C GLN A 230 29.49 21.21 1.89
N GLY A 231 28.26 21.52 1.45
CA GLY A 231 27.95 22.80 0.78
C GLY A 231 28.47 22.96 -0.66
N ARG A 232 28.97 21.89 -1.30
CA ARG A 232 29.60 21.96 -2.64
C ARG A 232 28.72 21.51 -3.81
N ALA A 233 27.40 21.72 -3.77
CA ALA A 233 26.63 21.64 -5.02
C ALA A 233 26.79 22.96 -5.76
N TRP A 234 27.74 23.00 -6.69
CA TRP A 234 27.70 23.99 -7.77
C TRP A 234 26.40 23.68 -8.53
N THR A 235 25.52 24.68 -8.65
CA THR A 235 24.18 24.60 -9.27
C THR A 235 24.08 23.56 -10.39
N PRO A 236 23.03 22.72 -10.35
CA PRO A 236 21.66 23.21 -10.48
C PRO A 236 20.83 23.04 -9.20
N ASP A 237 19.68 23.69 -9.12
CA ASP A 237 18.60 23.49 -8.13
C ASP A 237 18.01 22.05 -8.12
N ARG A 238 18.70 21.11 -8.75
CA ARG A 238 18.20 19.81 -9.17
C ARG A 238 19.37 18.85 -9.36
N ILE A 239 19.45 17.84 -8.51
CA ILE A 239 20.27 16.65 -8.74
C ILE A 239 19.37 15.57 -9.31
N ASP A 240 19.66 15.13 -10.53
CA ASP A 240 18.98 14.00 -11.18
C ASP A 240 19.71 12.70 -10.80
N VAL A 241 19.06 11.84 -10.02
CA VAL A 241 19.55 10.47 -9.75
C VAL A 241 18.71 9.50 -10.57
N HIS A 242 19.38 8.77 -11.47
CA HIS A 242 18.77 7.69 -12.24
C HIS A 242 19.03 6.38 -11.51
N MET A 243 17.98 5.76 -10.98
CA MET A 243 18.06 4.42 -10.40
C MET A 243 17.38 3.44 -11.34
N GLN A 244 18.14 2.43 -11.80
CA GLN A 244 17.56 1.25 -12.45
C GLN A 244 17.10 0.31 -11.34
N GLY A 245 15.79 0.18 -11.14
CA GLY A 245 15.21 -0.78 -10.22
C GLY A 245 14.40 -1.81 -11.00
N SER A 246 14.75 -3.09 -10.90
CA SER A 246 13.85 -4.17 -11.30
C SER A 246 12.73 -4.28 -10.26
N LEU A 247 11.48 -4.03 -10.65
CA LEU A 247 10.30 -4.40 -9.85
C LEU A 247 10.12 -5.91 -9.83
#